data_AF-A0A6N8SBN0-F1
#
_entry.id   AF-A0A6N8SBN0-F1
#
_cell.length_a   1.000
_cell.length_b   1.000
_cell.length_c   1.000
_cell.angle_alpha   90.00
_cell.angle_beta   90.00
_cell.angle_gamma   90.00
#
_symmetry.space_group_name_H-M   'P 1'
#
loop_
_entity.id
_entity.type
_entity.pdbx_description
1 polymer ?
#
loop_
_entity_poly.entity_id
_entity_poly.type
_entity_poly.pdbx_seq_one_letter_code
_entity_poly.pdbx_strand_id
1 'polypeptide(L)'
;MNEKHRRRRTCLDQMRRELAERQRQRRGGDPAGKILLQLLALLSGALAMMPPIPMPTFSLPFRPARQPSSSIDEDRGPAAYAMERGLEPLNYATSRMRPPPSFRWLVKDLSRHRKADQARELLEARVPRAVIEWLRDSINTGDLWRLRMAARPGASDDDVIASMLTAAQMWEAERQQVEPPEPETPDDDPDDKKGPSP
;
A
#
# COMPACT_ATOMS: atom_id res chain seq x y z
N MET A 1 -57.90 -29.85 18.65
CA MET A 1 -56.45 -29.76 18.89
C MET A 1 -55.77 -29.57 17.54
N ASN A 2 -55.24 -28.39 17.23
CA ASN A 2 -54.57 -28.11 15.95
C ASN A 2 -53.07 -28.02 16.17
N GLU A 3 -52.36 -29.12 15.91
CA GLU A 3 -50.90 -29.15 15.93
C GLU A 3 -50.33 -28.36 14.75
N LYS A 4 -49.71 -27.22 15.04
CA LYS A 4 -48.95 -26.45 14.05
C LYS A 4 -47.67 -27.21 13.74
N HIS A 5 -47.63 -27.91 12.60
CA HIS A 5 -46.40 -28.53 12.08
C HIS A 5 -45.30 -27.47 11.92
N ARG A 6 -44.34 -27.45 12.86
CA ARG A 6 -43.07 -26.70 12.73
C ARG A 6 -42.25 -27.35 11.62
N ARG A 7 -42.47 -26.90 10.38
CA ARG A 7 -41.59 -27.22 9.24
C ARG A 7 -40.17 -26.80 9.60
N ARG A 8 -39.27 -27.78 9.77
CA ARG A 8 -37.85 -27.57 9.98
C ARG A 8 -37.33 -26.81 8.75
N ARG A 9 -37.04 -25.52 8.90
CA ARG A 9 -36.46 -24.69 7.83
C ARG A 9 -35.10 -25.29 7.50
N THR A 10 -34.93 -25.74 6.26
CA THR A 10 -33.67 -26.27 5.76
C THR A 10 -32.64 -25.13 5.69
N CYS A 11 -31.37 -25.41 5.97
CA CYS A 11 -30.29 -24.41 5.91
C CYS A 11 -30.24 -23.68 4.56
N LEU A 12 -30.71 -24.31 3.50
CA LEU A 12 -30.78 -23.75 2.15
C LEU A 12 -31.77 -22.57 2.06
N ASP A 13 -32.89 -22.62 2.77
CA ASP A 13 -33.86 -21.52 2.81
C ASP A 13 -33.33 -20.31 3.59
N GLN A 14 -32.52 -20.55 4.64
CA GLN A 14 -31.84 -19.46 5.35
C GLN A 14 -30.82 -18.77 4.45
N MET A 15 -30.01 -19.55 3.71
CA MET A 15 -29.04 -19.01 2.75
C MET A 15 -29.70 -18.16 1.64
N ARG A 16 -30.84 -18.64 1.10
CA ARG A 16 -31.60 -17.89 0.09
C ARG A 16 -32.12 -16.57 0.63
N ARG A 17 -32.56 -16.56 1.90
CA ARG A 17 -33.04 -15.34 2.56
C ARG A 17 -31.92 -14.32 2.75
N GLU A 18 -30.77 -14.79 3.20
CA GLU A 18 -29.59 -13.93 3.45
C GLU A 18 -29.05 -13.32 2.14
N LEU A 19 -29.04 -14.08 1.05
CA LEU A 19 -28.69 -13.55 -0.29
C LEU A 19 -29.70 -12.50 -0.76
N ALA A 20 -31.00 -12.74 -0.59
CA ALA A 20 -32.03 -11.78 -0.96
C ALA A 20 -31.92 -10.47 -0.14
N GLU A 21 -31.57 -10.56 1.13
CA GLU A 21 -31.33 -9.40 2.01
C GLU A 21 -30.09 -8.61 1.59
N ARG A 22 -28.97 -9.26 1.29
CA ARG A 22 -27.76 -8.58 0.76
C ARG A 22 -28.01 -7.93 -0.59
N GLN A 23 -28.81 -8.55 -1.46
CA GLN A 23 -29.16 -7.99 -2.77
C GLN A 23 -30.08 -6.77 -2.62
N ARG A 24 -30.98 -6.77 -1.63
CA ARG A 24 -31.79 -5.60 -1.26
C ARG A 24 -30.96 -4.48 -0.64
N GLN A 25 -29.95 -4.78 0.17
CA GLN A 25 -29.03 -3.76 0.68
C GLN A 25 -28.22 -3.12 -0.45
N ARG A 26 -27.74 -3.91 -1.42
CA ARG A 26 -27.01 -3.38 -2.58
C ARG A 26 -27.88 -2.60 -3.57
N ARG A 27 -29.16 -2.97 -3.70
CA ARG A 27 -30.14 -2.24 -4.52
C ARG A 27 -30.88 -1.14 -3.74
N GLY A 28 -30.66 -1.08 -2.43
CA GLY A 28 -31.33 -0.22 -1.46
C GLY A 28 -30.82 1.21 -1.53
N GLY A 29 -30.96 1.82 -2.71
CA GLY A 29 -31.30 3.22 -2.89
C GLY A 29 -30.53 4.25 -2.07
N ASP A 30 -29.21 4.26 -2.14
CA ASP A 30 -28.48 5.49 -1.81
C ASP A 30 -28.93 6.58 -2.80
N PRO A 31 -29.53 7.69 -2.33
CA PRO A 31 -30.00 8.77 -3.21
C PRO A 31 -28.84 9.37 -4.03
N ALA A 32 -27.63 9.34 -3.48
CA ALA A 32 -26.41 9.74 -4.16
C ALA A 32 -26.09 8.89 -5.41
N GLY A 33 -26.36 7.58 -5.38
CA GLY A 33 -26.12 6.70 -6.51
C GLY A 33 -27.04 6.99 -7.70
N LYS A 34 -28.29 7.41 -7.45
CA LYS A 34 -29.24 7.80 -8.51
C LYS A 34 -28.81 9.09 -9.20
N ILE A 35 -28.36 10.07 -8.42
CA ILE A 35 -27.85 11.35 -8.96
C ILE A 35 -26.60 11.10 -9.81
N LEU A 36 -25.69 10.23 -9.35
CA LEU A 36 -24.51 9.84 -10.12
C LEU A 36 -24.87 9.19 -11.46
N LEU A 37 -25.82 8.24 -11.45
CA LEU A 37 -26.29 7.60 -12.69
C LEU A 37 -27.00 8.58 -13.62
N GLN A 38 -27.77 9.52 -13.08
CA GLN A 38 -28.44 10.56 -13.86
C GLN A 38 -27.45 11.55 -14.49
N LEU A 39 -26.42 11.96 -13.75
CA LEU A 39 -25.32 12.79 -14.27
C LEU A 39 -24.54 12.07 -15.37
N LEU A 40 -24.22 10.78 -15.18
CA LEU A 40 -23.57 9.96 -16.21
C LEU A 40 -24.43 9.83 -17.47
N ALA A 41 -25.74 9.63 -17.31
CA ALA A 41 -26.67 9.54 -18.43
C ALA A 41 -26.73 10.86 -19.22
N LEU A 42 -26.85 12.00 -18.54
CA LEU A 42 -26.86 13.33 -19.15
C LEU A 42 -25.52 13.64 -19.86
N LEU A 43 -24.39 13.29 -19.23
CA LEU A 43 -23.07 13.47 -19.83
C LEU A 43 -22.93 12.63 -21.11
N SER A 44 -23.43 11.39 -21.12
CA SER A 44 -23.39 10.53 -22.31
C SER A 44 -24.25 11.09 -23.45
N GLY A 45 -25.42 11.67 -23.13
CA GLY A 45 -26.29 12.31 -24.12
C GLY A 45 -25.65 13.58 -24.71
N ALA A 46 -25.01 14.39 -23.87
CA ALA A 46 -24.27 15.58 -24.31
C ALA A 46 -23.09 15.22 -25.24
N LEU A 47 -22.34 14.17 -24.90
CA LEU A 47 -21.25 13.65 -25.74
C LEU A 47 -21.75 13.09 -27.09
N ALA A 48 -22.94 12.50 -27.14
CA ALA A 48 -23.53 12.00 -28.38
C ALA A 48 -24.00 13.10 -29.34
N MET A 49 -24.26 14.30 -28.82
CA MET A 49 -24.66 15.48 -29.60
C MET A 49 -23.47 16.33 -30.10
N MET A 50 -22.25 16.01 -29.68
CA MET A 50 -21.05 16.66 -30.23
C MET A 50 -20.65 16.01 -31.57
N PRO A 51 -20.32 16.80 -32.60
CA PRO A 51 -19.80 16.27 -33.86
C PRO A 51 -18.50 15.50 -33.58
N PRO A 52 -18.24 14.37 -34.27
CA PRO A 52 -17.06 13.56 -34.03
C PRO A 52 -15.81 14.35 -34.38
N ILE A 53 -15.11 14.84 -33.35
CA ILE A 53 -13.74 15.35 -33.50
C ILE A 53 -12.87 14.13 -33.84
N PRO A 54 -12.07 14.16 -34.93
CA PRO A 54 -11.22 13.04 -35.30
C PRO A 54 -10.21 12.78 -34.17
N MET A 55 -10.47 11.77 -33.37
CA MET A 55 -9.53 11.34 -32.34
C MET A 55 -8.36 10.61 -33.02
N PRO A 56 -7.10 10.91 -32.65
CA PRO A 56 -5.99 10.05 -33.00
C PRO A 56 -6.27 8.65 -32.42
N THR A 57 -6.17 7.65 -33.27
CA THR A 57 -6.31 6.23 -32.92
C THR A 57 -5.21 5.84 -31.93
N PHE A 58 -5.46 6.05 -30.64
CA PHE A 58 -4.70 5.39 -29.60
C PHE A 58 -5.18 3.94 -29.54
N SER A 59 -4.42 3.07 -30.21
CA SER A 59 -4.46 1.63 -30.03
C SER A 59 -4.13 1.32 -28.57
N LEU A 60 -5.17 1.22 -27.73
CA LEU A 60 -5.04 0.66 -26.40
C LEU A 60 -4.61 -0.80 -26.56
N PRO A 61 -3.43 -1.23 -26.06
CA PRO A 61 -3.13 -2.65 -26.01
C PRO A 61 -4.18 -3.29 -25.11
N PHE A 62 -4.96 -4.21 -25.67
CA PHE A 62 -5.84 -5.09 -24.90
C PHE A 62 -5.03 -5.66 -23.74
N ARG A 63 -5.32 -5.21 -22.51
CA ARG A 63 -4.79 -5.85 -21.32
C ARG A 63 -5.28 -7.30 -21.34
N PRO A 64 -4.40 -8.30 -21.20
CA PRO A 64 -4.85 -9.66 -20.97
C PRO A 64 -5.78 -9.66 -19.76
N ALA A 65 -6.91 -10.36 -19.90
CA ALA A 65 -7.92 -10.48 -18.86
C ALA A 65 -7.25 -10.77 -17.51
N ARG A 66 -7.43 -9.85 -16.57
CA ARG A 66 -6.95 -10.00 -15.19
C ARG A 66 -7.62 -11.26 -14.64
N GLN A 67 -6.86 -12.34 -14.48
CA GLN A 67 -7.33 -13.52 -13.75
C GLN A 67 -7.86 -13.05 -12.39
N PRO A 68 -9.04 -13.53 -11.95
CA PRO A 68 -9.53 -13.21 -10.63
C PRO A 68 -8.50 -13.71 -9.62
N SER A 69 -7.87 -12.77 -8.91
CA SER A 69 -7.06 -13.08 -7.73
C SER A 69 -8.01 -13.68 -6.69
N SER A 70 -8.14 -15.01 -6.67
CA SER A 70 -8.84 -15.73 -5.62
C SER A 70 -8.02 -15.61 -4.35
N SER A 71 -8.42 -14.66 -3.50
CA SER A 71 -7.77 -14.24 -2.26
C SER A 71 -7.83 -15.28 -1.12
N ILE A 72 -7.99 -16.56 -1.43
CA ILE A 72 -8.13 -17.64 -0.44
C ILE A 72 -6.95 -18.61 -0.47
N ASP A 73 -6.13 -18.62 -1.53
CA ASP A 73 -5.12 -19.67 -1.71
C ASP A 73 -3.77 -19.14 -2.25
N GLU A 74 -3.39 -17.91 -1.88
CA GLU A 74 -2.08 -17.35 -2.26
C GLU A 74 -0.90 -18.03 -1.53
N ASP A 75 -1.16 -18.71 -0.42
CA ASP A 75 -0.13 -19.43 0.36
C ASP A 75 0.19 -20.82 -0.21
N ARG A 76 -0.74 -21.44 -0.95
CA ARG A 76 -0.57 -22.80 -1.48
C ARG A 76 0.11 -22.86 -2.85
N GLY A 77 0.17 -21.71 -3.51
CA GLY A 77 0.90 -21.52 -4.76
C GLY A 77 0.27 -22.25 -5.97
N PRO A 78 0.68 -21.91 -7.19
CA PRO A 78 0.14 -22.50 -8.43
C PRO A 78 0.29 -24.02 -8.51
N ALA A 79 1.29 -24.58 -7.80
CA ALA A 79 1.55 -26.01 -7.75
C ALA A 79 0.44 -26.78 -7.01
N ALA A 80 -0.06 -26.27 -5.88
CA ALA A 80 -1.15 -26.93 -5.16
C ALA A 80 -2.46 -26.93 -5.97
N TYR A 81 -2.74 -25.83 -6.68
CA TYR A 81 -3.88 -25.74 -7.59
C TYR A 81 -3.80 -26.77 -8.73
N ALA A 82 -2.61 -26.97 -9.31
CA ALA A 82 -2.39 -27.97 -10.37
C ALA A 82 -2.59 -29.41 -9.85
N MET A 83 -2.06 -29.70 -8.66
CA MET A 83 -2.21 -31.01 -8.01
C MET A 83 -3.68 -31.31 -7.65
N GLU A 84 -4.44 -30.31 -7.18
CA GLU A 84 -5.87 -30.48 -6.86
C GLU A 84 -6.73 -30.78 -8.11
N ARG A 85 -6.26 -30.37 -9.29
CA ARG A 85 -6.91 -30.65 -10.58
C ARG A 85 -6.38 -31.89 -11.30
N GLY A 86 -5.49 -32.66 -10.67
CA GLY A 86 -4.88 -33.85 -11.27
C GLY A 86 -3.98 -33.53 -12.46
N LEU A 87 -3.57 -32.27 -12.60
CA LEU A 87 -2.54 -31.88 -13.56
C LEU A 87 -1.19 -32.24 -12.93
N GLU A 88 -0.60 -33.33 -13.41
CA GLU A 88 0.72 -33.75 -12.98
C GLU A 88 1.73 -32.63 -13.28
N PRO A 89 2.47 -32.09 -12.28
CA PRO A 89 3.36 -30.96 -12.48
C PRO A 89 4.64 -31.42 -13.18
N LEU A 90 4.53 -31.88 -14.44
CA LEU A 90 5.67 -32.04 -15.32
C LEU A 90 6.15 -30.64 -15.72
N ASN A 91 7.18 -30.16 -15.02
CA ASN A 91 8.03 -29.06 -15.50
C ASN A 91 7.40 -27.66 -15.54
N TYR A 92 6.52 -27.30 -14.59
CA TYR A 92 6.47 -25.89 -14.20
C TYR A 92 7.76 -25.58 -13.45
N ALA A 93 8.75 -25.14 -14.22
CA ALA A 93 10.02 -24.60 -13.80
C ALA A 93 9.87 -23.71 -12.55
N THR A 94 10.00 -24.31 -11.37
CA THR A 94 10.41 -23.63 -10.14
C THR A 94 11.79 -22.99 -10.31
N SER A 95 12.51 -23.32 -11.39
CA SER A 95 13.75 -22.67 -11.86
C SER A 95 13.55 -21.32 -12.54
N ARG A 96 12.31 -20.85 -12.81
CA ARG A 96 12.12 -19.42 -13.09
C ARG A 96 12.30 -18.68 -11.78
N MET A 97 13.55 -18.33 -11.47
CA MET A 97 13.89 -17.45 -10.36
C MET A 97 12.91 -16.29 -10.39
N ARG A 98 12.02 -16.25 -9.40
CA ARG A 98 11.03 -15.20 -9.31
C ARG A 98 11.82 -13.90 -9.19
N PRO A 99 11.61 -12.93 -10.09
CA PRO A 99 12.34 -11.68 -9.98
C PRO A 99 12.12 -11.12 -8.58
N PRO A 100 13.17 -10.61 -7.93
CA PRO A 100 13.05 -10.02 -6.61
C PRO A 100 11.90 -9.01 -6.61
N PRO A 101 11.08 -8.96 -5.54
CA PRO A 101 9.98 -7.99 -5.47
C PRO A 101 10.53 -6.58 -5.65
N SER A 102 9.85 -5.72 -6.40
CA SER A 102 10.31 -4.34 -6.58
C SER A 102 10.18 -3.55 -5.27
N PHE A 103 10.98 -2.48 -5.11
CA PHE A 103 10.93 -1.61 -3.93
C PHE A 103 9.52 -1.15 -3.56
N ARG A 104 8.71 -0.80 -4.57
CA ARG A 104 7.31 -0.39 -4.36
C ARG A 104 6.45 -1.50 -3.72
N TRP A 105 6.68 -2.76 -4.11
CA TRP A 105 5.98 -3.89 -3.51
C TRP A 105 6.41 -4.08 -2.05
N LEU A 106 7.69 -3.94 -1.75
CA LEU A 106 8.19 -4.01 -0.38
C LEU A 106 7.60 -2.89 0.49
N VAL A 107 7.58 -1.65 0.01
CA VAL A 107 6.96 -0.52 0.73
C VAL A 107 5.45 -0.72 0.92
N LYS A 108 4.77 -1.40 0.00
CA LYS A 108 3.36 -1.78 0.15
C LYS A 108 3.18 -2.93 1.15
N ASP A 109 4.09 -3.88 1.19
CA ASP A 109 4.04 -5.00 2.13
C ASP A 109 4.39 -4.58 3.56
N LEU A 110 5.13 -3.47 3.75
CA LEU A 110 5.30 -2.84 5.07
C LEU A 110 3.98 -2.43 5.73
N SER A 111 2.95 -2.08 4.95
CA SER A 111 1.63 -1.76 5.53
C SER A 111 0.82 -2.99 5.90
N ARG A 112 1.32 -4.20 5.63
CA ARG A 112 0.63 -5.48 5.89
C ARG A 112 1.32 -6.16 7.06
N HIS A 113 0.67 -6.21 8.22
CA HIS A 113 1.24 -6.75 9.45
C HIS A 113 1.95 -8.12 9.27
N ARG A 114 1.35 -9.06 8.53
CA ARG A 114 1.93 -10.40 8.30
C ARG A 114 3.19 -10.42 7.43
N LYS A 115 3.42 -9.40 6.61
CA LYS A 115 4.55 -9.32 5.67
C LYS A 115 5.53 -8.20 6.00
N ALA A 116 5.25 -7.42 7.04
CA ALA A 116 6.02 -6.25 7.40
C ALA A 116 7.47 -6.62 7.73
N ASP A 117 7.68 -7.68 8.53
CA ASP A 117 9.02 -8.10 8.94
C ASP A 117 9.85 -8.60 7.75
N GLN A 118 9.26 -9.45 6.91
CA GLN A 118 9.92 -9.92 5.68
C GLN A 118 10.24 -8.77 4.72
N ALA A 119 9.33 -7.81 4.57
CA ALA A 119 9.55 -6.63 3.73
C ALA A 119 10.68 -5.75 4.29
N ARG A 120 10.77 -5.62 5.61
CA ARG A 120 11.84 -4.89 6.29
C ARG A 120 13.20 -5.52 6.04
N GLU A 121 13.33 -6.83 6.26
CA GLU A 121 14.59 -7.55 6.00
C GLU A 121 15.06 -7.40 4.55
N LEU A 122 14.13 -7.54 3.60
CA LEU A 122 14.44 -7.39 2.17
C LEU A 122 14.81 -5.96 1.78
N LEU A 123 14.26 -4.94 2.45
CA LEU A 123 14.64 -3.55 2.25
C LEU A 123 16.02 -3.26 2.85
N GLU A 124 16.27 -3.67 4.09
CA GLU A 124 17.56 -3.49 4.77
C GLU A 124 18.70 -4.19 4.03
N ALA A 125 18.44 -5.32 3.36
CA ALA A 125 19.43 -6.03 2.55
C ALA A 125 19.81 -5.31 1.23
N ARG A 126 18.93 -4.47 0.69
CA ARG A 126 19.16 -3.77 -0.60
C ARG A 126 19.67 -2.35 -0.43
N VAL A 127 19.35 -1.74 0.71
CA VAL A 127 19.58 -0.32 0.94
C VAL A 127 20.96 -0.13 1.60
N PRO A 128 21.75 0.89 1.19
CA PRO A 128 23.02 1.21 1.85
C PRO A 128 22.85 1.50 3.34
N ARG A 129 23.86 1.14 4.15
CA ARG A 129 23.80 1.26 5.62
C ARG A 129 23.45 2.68 6.11
N ALA A 130 23.91 3.72 5.42
CA ALA A 130 23.61 5.12 5.75
C ALA A 130 22.11 5.43 5.78
N VAL A 131 21.30 4.75 4.97
CA VAL A 131 19.86 4.99 4.87
C VAL A 131 19.05 4.14 5.85
N ILE A 132 19.66 3.10 6.44
CA ILE A 132 18.95 2.14 7.29
C ILE A 132 18.34 2.82 8.52
N GLU A 133 19.04 3.80 9.12
CA GLU A 133 18.53 4.52 10.30
C GLU A 133 17.28 5.33 9.97
N TRP A 134 17.34 6.13 8.90
CA TRP A 134 16.18 6.86 8.38
C TRP A 134 15.02 5.94 7.99
N LEU A 135 15.31 4.80 7.38
CA LEU A 135 14.30 3.80 7.01
C LEU A 135 13.61 3.24 8.26
N ARG A 136 14.37 2.88 9.30
CA ARG A 136 13.84 2.36 10.55
C ARG A 136 13.01 3.40 11.29
N ASP A 137 13.47 4.64 11.33
CA ASP A 137 12.72 5.77 11.89
C ASP A 137 11.39 5.95 11.15
N SER A 138 11.41 5.96 9.82
CA SER A 138 10.21 6.09 9.00
C SER A 138 9.21 4.94 9.21
N ILE A 139 9.70 3.71 9.40
CA ILE A 139 8.85 2.54 9.70
C ILE A 139 8.24 2.65 11.11
N ASN A 140 9.04 3.02 12.11
CA ASN A 140 8.60 3.14 13.50
C ASN A 140 7.59 4.28 13.69
N THR A 141 7.79 5.40 13.02
CA THR A 141 6.88 6.57 13.03
C THR A 141 5.62 6.31 12.19
N GLY A 142 5.64 5.28 11.31
CA GLY A 142 4.52 4.94 10.42
C GLY A 142 4.43 5.84 9.18
N ASP A 143 5.45 6.65 8.91
CA ASP A 143 5.53 7.60 7.80
C ASP A 143 5.88 6.93 6.45
N LEU A 144 5.13 5.88 6.11
CA LEU A 144 5.30 5.11 4.88
C LEU A 144 5.09 5.95 3.61
N TRP A 145 4.47 7.13 3.74
CA TRP A 145 4.35 8.09 2.63
C TRP A 145 5.71 8.58 2.13
N ARG A 146 6.66 8.89 3.04
CA ARG A 146 8.01 9.34 2.67
C ARG A 146 8.74 8.28 1.84
N LEU A 147 8.64 7.03 2.28
CA LEU A 147 9.18 5.87 1.56
C LEU A 147 8.52 5.68 0.18
N ARG A 148 7.21 5.91 0.08
CA ARG A 148 6.48 5.82 -1.18
C ARG A 148 6.86 6.92 -2.17
N MET A 149 7.18 8.12 -1.68
CA MET A 149 7.65 9.23 -2.49
C MET A 149 9.06 9.00 -3.04
N ALA A 150 9.95 8.39 -2.25
CA ALA A 150 11.28 7.99 -2.71
C ALA A 150 11.20 6.84 -3.73
N ALA A 151 10.31 5.86 -3.52
CA ALA A 151 10.10 4.72 -4.43
C ALA A 151 9.14 5.02 -5.59
N ARG A 152 9.51 5.97 -6.47
CA ARG A 152 8.67 6.39 -7.61
C ARG A 152 8.31 5.21 -8.54
N PRO A 153 7.08 5.18 -9.09
CA PRO A 153 6.68 4.11 -10.00
C PRO A 153 7.49 4.16 -11.31
N GLY A 154 8.19 3.06 -11.62
CA GLY A 154 8.99 2.93 -12.84
C GLY A 154 10.44 3.45 -12.72
N ALA A 155 10.85 3.95 -11.56
CA ALA A 155 12.24 4.24 -11.28
C ALA A 155 13.06 2.94 -11.16
N SER A 156 14.33 2.99 -11.57
CA SER A 156 15.25 1.88 -11.35
C SER A 156 15.58 1.75 -9.85
N ASP A 157 16.06 0.58 -9.43
CA ASP A 157 16.42 0.35 -8.03
C ASP A 157 17.52 1.34 -7.56
N ASP A 158 18.46 1.69 -8.45
CA ASP A 158 19.53 2.66 -8.16
C ASP A 158 18.99 4.09 -7.97
N ASP A 159 18.04 4.51 -8.80
CA ASP A 159 17.39 5.83 -8.66
C ASP A 159 16.61 5.93 -7.34
N VAL A 160 15.95 4.84 -6.95
CA VAL A 160 15.24 4.76 -5.67
C VAL A 160 16.22 4.85 -4.52
N ILE A 161 17.34 4.13 -4.57
CA ILE A 161 18.39 4.19 -3.55
C ILE A 161 18.99 5.60 -3.45
N ALA A 162 19.29 6.26 -4.58
CA ALA A 162 19.78 7.63 -4.60
C ALA A 162 18.76 8.61 -3.98
N SER A 163 17.46 8.46 -4.28
CA SER A 163 16.41 9.27 -3.67
C SER A 163 16.24 9.00 -2.17
N MET A 164 16.49 7.78 -1.70
CA MET A 164 16.46 7.48 -0.27
C MET A 164 17.68 8.05 0.46
N LEU A 165 18.86 8.05 -0.18
CA LEU A 165 20.07 8.70 0.35
C LEU A 165 19.88 10.20 0.52
N THR A 166 19.33 10.89 -0.47
CA THR A 166 19.06 12.33 -0.34
C THR A 166 18.02 12.61 0.75
N ALA A 167 16.99 11.79 0.87
CA ALA A 167 16.01 11.90 1.95
C ALA A 167 16.63 11.66 3.35
N ALA A 168 17.52 10.67 3.46
CA ALA A 168 18.24 10.39 4.70
C ALA A 168 19.15 11.56 5.10
N GLN A 169 19.91 12.13 4.16
CA GLN A 169 20.75 13.30 4.41
C GLN A 169 19.95 14.53 4.86
N MET A 170 18.79 14.77 4.24
CA MET A 170 17.90 15.87 4.67
C MET A 170 17.38 15.65 6.09
N TRP A 171 17.00 14.42 6.44
CA TRP A 171 16.55 14.08 7.79
C TRP A 171 17.68 14.18 8.83
N GLU A 172 18.91 13.78 8.49
CA GLU A 172 20.08 13.95 9.36
C GLU A 172 20.36 15.44 9.60
N ALA A 173 20.29 16.27 8.56
CA ALA A 173 20.46 17.73 8.68
C ALA A 173 19.37 18.38 9.54
N GLU A 174 18.12 17.93 9.43
CA GLU A 174 17.02 18.36 10.31
C GLU A 174 17.29 17.98 11.77
N ARG A 175 17.79 16.76 12.04
CA ARG A 175 18.14 16.34 13.41
C ARG A 175 19.27 17.17 14.02
N GLN A 176 20.30 17.48 13.24
CA GLN A 176 21.44 18.29 13.71
C GLN A 176 21.06 19.74 14.04
N GLN A 177 20.03 20.29 13.39
CA GLN A 177 19.54 21.65 13.71
C GLN A 177 18.71 21.72 15.00
N VAL A 178 18.13 20.59 15.43
CA VAL A 178 17.27 20.54 16.63
C VAL A 178 18.08 20.37 17.91
N GLU A 179 19.35 19.95 17.82
CA GLU A 179 20.28 19.92 18.97
C GLU A 179 20.80 21.36 19.19
N PRO A 180 20.29 22.10 20.20
CA PRO A 180 20.76 23.45 20.45
C PRO A 180 22.22 23.36 20.95
N PRO A 181 23.14 24.24 20.52
CA PRO A 181 24.43 24.34 21.19
C PRO A 181 24.14 24.61 22.67
N GLU A 182 24.64 23.74 23.56
CA GLU A 182 24.66 24.03 24.99
C GLU A 182 25.24 25.44 25.14
N PRO A 183 24.52 26.39 25.76
CA PRO A 183 25.10 27.68 26.04
C PRO A 183 26.24 27.43 27.01
N GLU A 184 27.48 27.54 26.53
CA GLU A 184 28.65 27.76 27.36
C GLU A 184 28.30 28.95 28.25
N THR A 185 27.97 28.67 29.51
CA THR A 185 27.87 29.71 30.53
C THR A 185 29.24 30.35 30.61
N PRO A 186 29.41 31.65 30.30
CA PRO A 186 30.59 32.36 30.70
C PRO A 186 30.57 32.38 32.23
N ASP A 187 31.45 31.62 32.86
CA ASP A 187 31.88 31.85 34.23
C ASP A 187 32.61 33.20 34.27
N ASP A 188 31.83 34.29 34.21
CA ASP A 188 32.28 35.61 34.62
C ASP A 188 32.29 35.61 36.16
N ASP A 189 33.38 35.12 36.72
CA ASP A 189 33.81 35.41 38.09
C ASP A 189 34.80 36.59 38.02
N PRO A 190 34.36 37.86 38.16
CA PRO A 190 35.28 38.96 38.30
C PRO A 190 35.65 39.14 39.79
N ASP A 191 36.83 38.65 40.09
CA ASP A 191 37.88 39.39 40.80
C ASP A 191 37.47 40.12 42.09
N ASP A 192 37.74 39.45 43.21
CA ASP A 192 38.83 39.84 44.12
C ASP A 192 39.12 41.35 44.20
N LYS A 193 38.21 42.13 44.79
CA LYS A 193 38.54 43.47 45.29
C LYS A 193 39.29 43.38 46.62
N LYS A 194 40.54 42.95 46.52
CA LYS A 194 41.60 43.28 47.48
C LYS A 194 42.08 44.71 47.20
N GLY A 195 41.47 45.68 47.89
CA GLY A 195 41.97 47.06 48.00
C GLY A 195 42.54 47.31 49.40
N PRO A 196 43.79 47.80 49.55
CA PRO A 196 44.44 47.97 50.84
C PRO A 196 44.02 49.26 51.56
N SER A 197 44.20 49.24 52.89
CA SER A 197 43.92 50.26 53.92
C SER A 197 44.51 51.67 53.63
N PRO A 198 43.99 52.73 54.28
CA PRO A 198 44.48 53.11 55.62
C PRO A 198 43.38 53.37 56.67
#